data_AF-A0A9Q0YUI1-F1
#
_entry.id   AF-A0A9Q0YUI1-F1
#
_cell.length_a   1.000
_cell.length_b   1.000
_cell.length_c   1.000
_cell.angle_alpha   90.00
_cell.angle_beta   90.00
_cell.angle_gamma   90.00
#
_symmetry.space_group_name_H-M   'P 1'
#
loop_
_entity.id
_entity.type
_entity.pdbx_description
1 polymer ?
#
loop_
_entity_poly.entity_id
_entity_poly.type
_entity_poly.pdbx_seq_one_letter_code
_entity_poly.pdbx_strand_id
1 'polypeptide(L)'
;MYIETSSVGNNSTARLSSSLRQSAHYLGLCLVFYYHMYGNSVGALNVVLYTGATDTLLFSRSQDQGNKWQQASIHFTTYSAWQITFEAVSGHSYTGDIAIDDISFLPGSCPTQGKASFTLLITGMILDL
;
A
#
# COMPACT_ATOMS: atom_id res chain seq x y z
N MET A 1 -6.22 5.96 4.78
CA MET A 1 -6.48 6.86 3.62
C MET A 1 -7.45 6.16 2.68
N TYR A 2 -8.40 6.89 2.11
CA TYR A 2 -9.43 6.34 1.23
C TYR A 2 -9.40 7.05 -0.13
N ILE A 3 -9.61 6.32 -1.22
CA ILE A 3 -9.65 6.84 -2.58
C ILE A 3 -11.02 6.50 -3.17
N GLU A 4 -11.90 7.50 -3.25
CA GLU A 4 -13.21 7.42 -3.92
C GLU A 4 -12.97 7.26 -5.43
N THR A 5 -13.38 6.13 -6.01
CA THR A 5 -13.34 5.91 -7.46
C THR A 5 -14.58 6.48 -8.17
N SER A 6 -15.62 6.81 -7.41
CA SER A 6 -16.95 7.19 -7.86
C SER A 6 -17.04 8.50 -8.67
N SER A 7 -16.00 9.34 -8.59
CA SER A 7 -15.96 10.68 -9.19
C SER A 7 -14.71 10.95 -10.02
N VAL A 8 -13.90 9.91 -10.29
CA VAL A 8 -12.68 9.99 -11.09
C VAL A 8 -12.91 9.29 -12.42
N GLY A 9 -12.44 9.89 -13.53
CA GLY A 9 -12.61 9.29 -14.87
C GLY A 9 -12.06 7.86 -14.95
N ASN A 10 -12.57 7.06 -15.90
CA ASN A 10 -12.11 5.67 -16.09
C ASN A 10 -10.58 5.57 -16.18
N ASN A 11 -9.98 4.59 -15.50
CA ASN A 11 -8.52 4.37 -15.43
C ASN A 11 -7.73 5.55 -14.86
N SER A 12 -8.29 6.25 -13.87
CA SER A 12 -7.57 7.30 -13.16
C SER A 12 -6.67 6.70 -12.08
N THR A 13 -5.54 7.36 -11.84
CA THR A 13 -4.57 6.95 -10.81
C THR A 13 -4.51 7.99 -9.72
N ALA A 14 -4.74 7.57 -8.48
CA ALA A 14 -4.46 8.35 -7.29
C ALA A 14 -3.16 7.85 -6.64
N ARG A 15 -2.34 8.78 -6.15
CA ARG A 15 -1.01 8.49 -5.59
C ARG A 15 -0.89 9.01 -4.16
N LEU A 16 -0.41 8.16 -3.26
CA LEU A 16 0.01 8.52 -1.91
C LEU A 16 1.51 8.29 -1.78
N SER A 17 2.28 9.37 -1.69
CA SER A 17 3.73 9.30 -1.52
C SER A 17 4.14 9.65 -0.09
N SER A 18 5.05 8.86 0.46
CA SER A 18 5.75 9.18 1.70
C SER A 18 6.70 10.37 1.53
N SER A 19 7.20 10.94 2.63
CA SER A 19 8.31 11.90 2.55
C SER A 19 9.58 11.21 2.03
N LEU A 20 10.46 11.98 1.37
CA LEU A 20 11.80 11.49 1.04
C LEU A 20 12.54 11.12 2.33
N ARG A 21 13.10 9.91 2.40
CA ARG A 21 13.84 9.38 3.54
C ARG A 21 15.27 9.05 3.12
N GLN A 22 16.23 9.32 3.99
CA GLN A 22 17.61 8.89 3.76
C GLN A 22 17.76 7.39 4.05
N SER A 23 18.72 6.74 3.39
CA SER A 23 19.06 5.37 3.76
C SER A 23 19.79 5.36 5.11
N ALA A 24 19.20 4.70 6.10
CA ALA A 24 19.79 4.53 7.43
C ALA A 24 19.90 3.04 7.83
N HIS A 25 19.42 2.12 6.98
CA HIS A 25 19.21 0.72 7.34
C HIS A 25 19.91 -0.23 6.35
N TYR A 26 21.14 -0.62 6.70
CA TYR A 26 21.96 -1.57 5.91
C TYR A 26 21.36 -2.99 5.86
N LEU A 27 20.48 -3.34 6.79
CA LEU A 27 19.76 -4.61 6.83
C LEU A 27 18.44 -4.60 6.03
N GLY A 28 18.14 -3.49 5.34
CA GLY A 28 16.87 -3.28 4.64
C GLY A 28 15.74 -2.83 5.56
N LEU A 29 14.55 -2.72 4.95
CA LEU A 29 13.31 -2.28 5.58
C LEU A 29 12.20 -3.28 5.30
N CYS A 30 11.25 -3.36 6.21
CA CYS A 30 9.97 -4.01 6.00
C CYS A 30 8.87 -2.96 5.99
N LEU A 31 8.24 -2.78 4.84
CA LEU A 31 7.00 -2.02 4.70
C LEU A 31 5.83 -2.95 5.05
N VAL A 32 5.03 -2.56 6.03
CA VAL A 32 3.79 -3.25 6.43
C VAL A 32 2.63 -2.29 6.25
N PHE A 33 1.52 -2.76 5.68
CA PHE A 33 0.30 -1.99 5.55
C PHE A 33 -0.91 -2.91 5.42
N TYR A 34 -2.08 -2.38 5.70
CA TYR A 34 -3.36 -3.03 5.43
C TYR A 34 -4.00 -2.41 4.20
N TYR A 35 -4.67 -3.25 3.41
CA TYR A 35 -5.43 -2.82 2.24
C TYR A 35 -6.76 -3.55 2.15
N HIS A 36 -7.75 -2.89 1.57
CA HIS A 36 -9.04 -3.47 1.20
C HIS A 36 -9.32 -3.10 -0.26
N MET A 37 -9.74 -4.10 -1.03
CA MET A 37 -9.95 -3.99 -2.48
C MET A 37 -11.16 -4.84 -2.83
N TYR A 38 -12.33 -4.22 -2.96
CA TYR A 38 -13.59 -4.93 -3.19
C TYR A 38 -14.46 -4.22 -4.22
N GLY A 39 -15.13 -5.01 -5.06
CA GLY A 39 -16.07 -4.52 -6.06
C GLY A 39 -15.61 -4.75 -7.50
N ASN A 40 -16.57 -4.75 -8.42
CA ASN A 40 -16.41 -5.18 -9.82
C ASN A 40 -15.57 -4.22 -10.68
N SER A 41 -15.14 -3.09 -10.14
CA SER A 41 -14.37 -2.08 -10.87
C SER A 41 -13.16 -1.59 -10.10
N VAL A 42 -12.61 -2.44 -9.25
CA VAL A 42 -11.27 -2.25 -8.69
C VAL A 42 -10.24 -2.47 -9.80
N GLY A 43 -9.38 -1.48 -10.06
CA GLY A 43 -8.29 -1.60 -11.03
C GLY A 43 -7.10 -2.33 -10.41
N ALA A 44 -6.21 -1.57 -9.76
CA ALA A 44 -5.01 -2.11 -9.12
C ALA A 44 -4.51 -1.23 -7.96
N LEU A 45 -3.82 -1.87 -7.02
CA LEU A 45 -3.00 -1.22 -6.00
C LEU A 45 -1.54 -1.57 -6.22
N ASN A 46 -0.71 -0.58 -6.50
CA ASN A 46 0.74 -0.73 -6.66
C ASN A 46 1.49 -0.06 -5.51
N VAL A 47 2.65 -0.61 -5.17
CA VAL A 47 3.63 0.05 -4.30
C VAL A 47 4.92 0.21 -5.09
N VAL A 48 5.36 1.45 -5.25
CA VAL A 48 6.53 1.83 -6.04
C VAL A 48 7.57 2.46 -5.13
N LEU A 49 8.81 1.99 -5.25
CA LEU A 49 10.00 2.56 -4.63
C LEU A 49 10.71 3.48 -5.62
N TYR A 50 10.80 4.76 -5.26
CA TYR A 50 11.63 5.73 -5.97
C TYR A 50 12.93 5.96 -5.22
N THR A 51 14.07 5.88 -5.91
CA THR A 51 15.42 6.12 -5.33
C THR A 51 16.15 7.30 -5.95
N GLY A 52 15.43 8.33 -6.39
CA GLY A 52 16.01 9.53 -7.04
C GLY A 52 16.28 9.37 -8.54
N ALA A 53 16.49 8.14 -9.01
CA ALA A 53 16.79 7.85 -10.42
C ALA A 53 15.87 6.80 -11.05
N THR A 54 15.24 5.94 -10.25
CA THR A 54 14.52 4.77 -10.76
C THR A 54 13.29 4.50 -9.91
N ASP A 55 12.20 4.15 -10.58
CA ASP A 55 10.98 3.61 -10.00
C ASP A 55 11.03 2.08 -10.05
N THR A 56 10.86 1.42 -8.91
CA THR A 56 10.85 -0.04 -8.79
C THR A 56 9.50 -0.49 -8.23
N LEU A 57 8.78 -1.35 -8.95
CA LEU A 57 7.54 -1.95 -8.48
C LEU A 57 7.84 -3.00 -7.39
N LEU A 58 7.41 -2.73 -6.17
CA LEU A 58 7.60 -3.60 -5.01
C LEU A 58 6.41 -4.55 -4.76
N PHE A 59 5.20 -4.10 -5.10
CA PHE A 59 3.97 -4.87 -4.90
C PHE A 59 2.92 -4.43 -5.91
N SER A 60 2.10 -5.40 -6.33
CA SER A 60 0.90 -5.14 -7.12
C SER A 60 -0.17 -6.16 -6.77
N ARG A 61 -1.40 -5.69 -6.60
CA ARG A 61 -2.63 -6.49 -6.60
C ARG A 61 -3.62 -5.82 -7.53
N SER A 62 -4.42 -6.62 -8.20
CA SER A 62 -5.39 -6.14 -9.18
C SER A 62 -6.74 -6.78 -8.93
N GLN A 63 -7.80 -6.09 -9.33
CA GLN A 63 -9.18 -6.56 -9.20
C GLN A 63 -9.59 -6.81 -7.73
N ASP A 64 -10.75 -7.42 -7.55
CA ASP A 64 -11.32 -7.79 -6.26
C ASP A 64 -10.38 -8.74 -5.48
N GLN A 65 -10.12 -8.42 -4.21
CA GLN A 65 -9.31 -9.20 -3.26
C GLN A 65 -10.15 -9.77 -2.11
N GLY A 66 -11.47 -9.66 -2.21
CA GLY A 66 -12.49 -10.02 -1.25
C GLY A 66 -12.90 -8.86 -0.35
N ASN A 67 -14.11 -8.95 0.21
CA ASN A 67 -14.61 -7.99 1.19
C ASN A 67 -14.01 -8.24 2.59
N LYS A 68 -12.69 -8.09 2.71
CA LYS A 68 -11.95 -8.16 3.97
C LYS A 68 -10.65 -7.37 3.87
N TRP A 69 -10.24 -6.79 4.98
CA TRP A 69 -8.91 -6.22 5.10
C TRP A 69 -7.84 -7.30 4.97
N GLN A 70 -6.80 -7.00 4.21
CA GLN A 70 -5.67 -7.86 3.93
C GLN A 70 -4.40 -7.14 4.38
N GLN A 71 -3.45 -7.87 4.94
CA GLN A 71 -2.15 -7.33 5.32
C GLN A 71 -1.10 -7.68 4.26
N ALA A 72 -0.30 -6.70 3.86
CA ALA A 72 0.88 -6.89 3.04
C ALA A 72 2.15 -6.53 3.82
N SER A 73 3.21 -7.27 3.57
CA SER A 73 4.54 -7.04 4.12
C SER A 73 5.58 -7.18 3.01
N ILE A 74 6.34 -6.12 2.74
CA ILE A 74 7.31 -6.08 1.65
C ILE A 74 8.69 -5.73 2.19
N HIS A 75 9.63 -6.63 1.96
CA HIS A 75 11.03 -6.34 2.25
C HIS A 75 11.67 -5.63 1.06
N PHE A 76 12.38 -4.53 1.31
CA PHE A 76 13.17 -3.84 0.30
C PHE A 76 14.46 -3.28 0.91
N THR A 77 15.47 -3.14 0.07
CA THR A 77 16.78 -2.56 0.42
C THR A 77 17.08 -1.39 -0.51
N THR A 78 17.67 -0.33 0.05
CA THR A 78 18.10 0.83 -0.74
C THR A 78 19.24 1.54 -0.02
N TYR A 79 20.23 1.99 -0.79
CA TYR A 79 21.40 2.73 -0.29
C TYR A 79 21.31 4.23 -0.62
N SER A 80 20.32 4.63 -1.40
CA SER A 80 20.05 6.02 -1.79
C SER A 80 18.91 6.61 -0.95
N ALA A 81 18.74 7.93 -1.02
CA ALA A 81 17.50 8.54 -0.56
C ALA A 81 16.31 7.94 -1.33
N TRP A 82 15.22 7.67 -0.62
CA TRP A 82 14.12 6.87 -1.14
C TRP A 82 12.75 7.42 -0.73
N GLN A 83 11.75 7.07 -1.51
CA GLN A 83 10.35 7.37 -1.28
C GLN A 83 9.51 6.16 -1.70
N ILE A 84 8.52 5.80 -0.89
CA ILE A 84 7.46 4.87 -1.28
C ILE A 84 6.25 5.64 -1.75
N THR A 85 5.67 5.22 -2.87
CA THR A 85 4.40 5.69 -3.41
C THR A 85 3.44 4.52 -3.55
N PHE A 86 2.25 4.65 -2.97
CA PHE A 86 1.10 3.79 -3.25
C PHE A 86 0.33 4.39 -4.42
N GLU A 87 0.01 3.57 -5.42
CA GLU A 87 -0.79 3.98 -6.57
C GLU A 87 -2.06 3.14 -6.60
N ALA A 88 -3.21 3.79 -6.42
CA ALA A 88 -4.50 3.16 -6.62
C ALA A 88 -5.02 3.54 -8.01
N VAL A 89 -5.28 2.53 -8.83
CA VAL A 89 -5.80 2.66 -10.18
C VAL A 89 -7.28 2.28 -10.14
N SER A 90 -8.15 3.20 -10.53
CA SER A 90 -9.58 2.91 -10.69
C SER A 90 -9.82 1.99 -11.89
N GLY A 91 -10.85 1.15 -11.82
CA GLY A 91 -11.29 0.36 -12.96
C GLY A 91 -12.17 1.17 -13.92
N HIS A 92 -13.06 0.47 -14.62
CA HIS A 92 -13.89 1.04 -15.69
C HIS A 92 -15.26 1.55 -15.22
N SER A 93 -15.54 1.52 -13.92
CA SER A 93 -16.79 1.99 -13.29
C SER A 93 -16.53 2.39 -11.84
N TYR A 94 -17.57 2.90 -11.17
CA TYR A 94 -17.57 3.41 -9.79
C TYR A 94 -17.88 2.35 -8.72
N THR A 95 -18.12 1.10 -9.11
CA THR A 95 -18.63 0.06 -8.19
C THR A 95 -17.52 -0.72 -7.50
N GLY A 96 -16.43 -0.06 -7.09
CA GLY A 96 -15.36 -0.71 -6.36
C GLY A 96 -14.33 0.26 -5.80
N ASP A 97 -13.81 -0.08 -4.62
CA ASP A 97 -13.01 0.84 -3.81
C ASP A 97 -11.66 0.22 -3.43
N ILE A 98 -10.68 1.09 -3.24
CA ILE A 98 -9.35 0.73 -2.74
C ILE A 98 -9.08 1.60 -1.50
N ALA A 99 -8.91 0.93 -0.35
CA ALA A 99 -8.55 1.58 0.91
C ALA A 99 -7.21 1.05 1.42
N ILE A 100 -6.44 1.92 2.08
CA ILE A 100 -5.12 1.60 2.65
C ILE A 100 -5.06 2.17 4.07
N ASP A 101 -4.58 1.38 5.03
CA ASP A 101 -4.41 1.82 6.41
C ASP A 101 -3.16 1.23 7.08
N ASP A 102 -2.84 1.72 8.28
CA ASP A 102 -1.81 1.17 9.18
C ASP A 102 -0.43 0.96 8.52
N ILE A 103 0.01 1.97 7.75
CA ILE A 103 1.30 1.95 7.04
C ILE A 103 2.46 2.13 8.03
N SER A 104 3.37 1.17 8.07
CA SER A 104 4.52 1.14 8.96
C SER A 104 5.81 0.73 8.25
N PHE A 105 6.94 1.32 8.66
CA PHE A 105 8.27 0.93 8.23
C PHE A 105 9.02 0.35 9.43
N LEU A 106 9.38 -0.92 9.36
CA LEU A 106 10.16 -1.61 10.38
C LEU A 106 11.60 -1.84 9.88
N PRO A 107 12.62 -1.68 10.73
CA PRO A 107 13.99 -1.98 10.36
C PRO A 107 14.19 -3.49 10.15
N GLY A 108 14.92 -3.86 9.09
CA GLY A 108 15.30 -5.24 8.79
C GLY A 108 14.30 -5.99 7.89
N SER A 109 14.38 -7.32 7.93
CA SER A 109 13.53 -8.22 7.13
C SER A 109 12.09 -8.26 7.66
N CYS A 110 11.13 -8.48 6.76
CA CYS A 110 9.75 -8.70 7.19
C CYS A 110 9.61 -9.98 8.01
N PRO A 111 8.77 -9.99 9.07
CA PRO A 111 8.44 -11.21 9.78
C PRO A 111 7.92 -12.24 8.78
N THR A 112 8.40 -13.48 8.86
CA THR A 112 7.77 -14.58 8.12
C THR A 112 6.35 -14.74 8.65
N GLN A 113 5.35 -14.77 7.76
CA GLN A 113 3.96 -14.97 8.14
C GLN A 113 3.86 -16.28 8.95
N GLY A 114 3.79 -16.16 10.27
CA GLY A 114 3.92 -17.29 11.20
C GLY A 114 4.62 -16.98 12.53
N LYS A 115 5.37 -15.88 12.65
CA LYS A 115 5.95 -15.45 13.94
C LYS A 115 5.80 -13.94 14.14
N ALA A 116 5.20 -13.57 15.27
CA ALA A 116 4.81 -12.22 15.72
C ALA A 116 3.54 -11.64 15.08
N SER A 117 2.38 -12.19 15.49
CA SER A 117 1.15 -11.39 15.55
C SER A 117 1.19 -10.60 16.85
N PHE A 118 1.63 -9.34 16.78
CA PHE A 118 1.29 -8.35 17.79
C PHE A 118 0.14 -7.52 17.22
N THR A 119 -1.09 -7.94 17.51
CA THR A 119 -2.27 -7.10 17.27
C THR A 119 -2.22 -5.94 18.25
N LEU A 120 -1.66 -4.81 17.83
CA LEU A 120 -1.98 -3.55 18.49
C LEU A 120 -3.35 -3.14 17.94
N LEU A 121 -4.41 -3.30 18.74
CA LEU A 121 -5.70 -2.71 18.43
C LEU A 121 -5.54 -1.20 18.57
N ILE A 122 -5.20 -0.52 17.48
CA ILE A 122 -5.47 0.92 17.40
C ILE A 122 -6.94 1.02 17.05
N THR A 123 -7.76 1.22 18.09
CA THR A 123 -9.17 1.59 17.94
C THR A 123 -9.22 2.91 17.17
N GLY A 124 -9.59 2.84 15.89
CA GLY A 124 -9.60 3.98 14.98
C GLY A 124 -10.44 3.68 13.74
N MET A 125 -11.58 3.02 13.98
CA MET A 125 -12.65 2.76 13.03
C MET A 125 -13.02 4.07 12.30
N ILE A 126 -12.68 4.20 11.03
CA ILE A 126 -13.51 5.00 10.11
C ILE A 126 -14.38 3.99 9.39
N LEU A 127 -15.52 3.68 10.02
CA LEU A 127 -16.77 3.56 9.28
C LEU A 127 -16.97 4.90 8.59
N ASP A 128 -17.33 4.90 7.32
CA ASP A 128 -18.59 5.50 6.92
C ASP A 128 -19.12 4.78 5.68
N LEU A 129 -20.45 4.78 5.61
CA LEU A 129 -21.36 4.03 4.75
C LEU A 129 -21.26 4.39 3.26
#